data_AF-A0A2K3LTC4-F1
#
_entry.id   AF-A0A2K3LTC4-F1
#
_cell.length_a   1.000
_cell.length_b   1.000
_cell.length_c   1.000
_cell.angle_alpha   90.00
_cell.angle_beta   90.00
_cell.angle_gamma   90.00
#
_symmetry.space_group_name_H-M   'P 1'
#
loop_
_entity.id
_entity.type
_entity.pdbx_description
1 polymer ?
#
loop_
_entity_poly.entity_id
_entity_poly.type
_entity_poly.pdbx_seq_one_letter_code
_entity_poly.pdbx_strand_id
1 'polypeptide(L)'
;MDLQNTVKEALNALYHHPDDTVRMQADRYLQDFQRTLDAWQVADNLLHDPSSNLETLIFCSQTLRSKVQRDFEELPATAFRPLRDSLNNLLKKFHKGHPKVRTQISIAVAALAVHVPAEDWGDGGIVKWLRDEMDSNPEYIPGFLELLTVLPE
;
A
#
# COMPACT_ATOMS: atom_id res chain seq x y z
N MET A 1 16.02 9.73 -8.92
CA MET A 1 16.76 10.67 -8.06
C MET A 1 16.09 12.05 -8.03
N ASP A 2 15.00 12.25 -7.31
CA ASP A 2 14.10 11.21 -6.77
C ASP A 2 12.74 11.82 -6.47
N LEU A 3 11.74 11.46 -7.28
CA LEU A 3 10.34 11.75 -6.98
C LEU A 3 9.96 11.28 -5.56
N GLN A 4 10.59 10.20 -5.08
CA GLN A 4 10.53 9.75 -3.68
C GLN A 4 10.98 10.83 -2.68
N ASN A 5 12.10 11.51 -2.94
CA ASN A 5 12.59 12.60 -2.10
C ASN A 5 11.65 13.81 -2.19
N THR A 6 11.16 14.16 -3.37
CA THR A 6 10.18 15.25 -3.52
C THR A 6 8.88 14.96 -2.75
N VAL A 7 8.41 13.71 -2.76
CA VAL A 7 7.26 13.28 -1.93
C VAL A 7 7.58 13.39 -0.45
N LYS A 8 8.75 12.92 0.00
CA LYS A 8 9.19 13.07 1.41
C LYS A 8 9.29 14.54 1.84
N GLU A 9 9.84 15.40 0.99
CA GLU A 9 9.97 16.84 1.23
C GLU A 9 8.59 17.52 1.28
N ALA A 10 7.69 17.19 0.36
CA ALA A 10 6.33 17.72 0.37
C ALA A 10 5.55 17.26 1.62
N LEU A 11 5.68 16.00 2.03
CA LEU A 11 5.09 15.51 3.27
C LEU A 11 5.66 16.25 4.49
N ASN A 12 6.98 16.43 4.54
CA ASN A 12 7.60 17.19 5.60
C ASN A 12 7.10 18.63 5.65
N ALA A 13 6.95 19.29 4.49
CA ALA A 13 6.40 20.63 4.41
C ALA A 13 4.93 20.66 4.87
N LEU A 14 4.10 19.70 4.44
CA LEU A 14 2.70 19.60 4.81
C LEU A 14 2.50 19.52 6.34
N TYR A 15 3.29 18.68 7.02
CA TYR A 15 3.11 18.43 8.45
C TYR A 15 3.84 19.43 9.36
N HIS A 16 4.99 19.96 8.92
CA HIS A 16 5.89 20.70 9.82
C HIS A 16 6.19 22.14 9.43
N HIS A 17 5.80 22.60 8.23
CA HIS A 17 6.11 23.96 7.81
C HIS A 17 5.23 24.99 8.55
N PRO A 18 5.78 26.11 9.08
CA PRO A 18 5.02 27.08 9.86
C PRO A 18 4.09 27.97 9.01
N ASP A 19 4.36 28.11 7.71
CA ASP A 19 3.55 28.90 6.77
C ASP A 19 2.42 28.04 6.16
N ASP A 20 1.17 28.45 6.40
CA ASP A 20 -0.05 27.81 5.88
C ASP A 20 -0.09 27.73 4.35
N THR A 21 0.43 28.75 3.66
CA THR A 21 0.43 28.79 2.19
C THR A 21 1.33 27.70 1.61
N VAL A 22 2.47 27.43 2.25
CA VAL A 22 3.39 26.35 1.87
C VAL A 22 2.77 24.98 2.17
N ARG A 23 2.09 24.83 3.31
CA ARG A 23 1.36 23.60 3.64
C ARG A 23 0.27 23.29 2.61
N MET A 24 -0.50 24.30 2.19
CA MET A 24 -1.53 24.14 1.15
C MET A 24 -0.92 23.77 -0.22
N GLN A 25 0.23 24.34 -0.58
CA GLN A 25 0.92 23.99 -1.82
C GLN A 25 1.43 22.54 -1.79
N ALA A 26 1.99 22.11 -0.66
CA ALA A 26 2.44 20.74 -0.47
C ALA A 26 1.28 19.73 -0.52
N ASP A 27 0.15 20.03 0.13
CA ASP A 27 -1.07 19.20 0.06
C ASP A 27 -1.55 19.07 -1.39
N ARG A 28 -1.66 20.19 -2.11
CA ARG A 28 -2.07 20.17 -3.51
C ARG A 28 -1.14 19.34 -4.39
N TYR A 29 0.18 19.50 -4.21
CA TYR A 29 1.17 18.69 -4.92
C TYR A 29 0.98 17.19 -4.64
N LEU A 30 0.78 16.81 -3.37
CA LEU A 30 0.59 15.41 -2.97
C LEU A 30 -0.70 14.83 -3.55
N GLN A 31 -1.79 15.60 -3.58
CA GLN A 31 -3.05 15.21 -4.22
C GLN A 31 -2.90 15.01 -5.74
N ASP A 32 -2.16 15.90 -6.40
CA ASP A 32 -1.88 15.77 -7.84
C ASP A 32 -0.95 14.58 -8.11
N PHE A 33 0.06 14.36 -7.26
CA PHE A 33 0.94 13.19 -7.31
C PHE A 33 0.15 11.88 -7.22
N GLN A 34 -0.82 11.76 -6.30
CA GLN A 34 -1.64 10.55 -6.14
C GLN A 34 -2.40 10.14 -7.41
N ARG A 35 -2.63 11.06 -8.35
CA ARG A 35 -3.30 10.78 -9.63
C ARG A 35 -2.35 10.34 -10.74
N THR A 36 -1.04 10.42 -10.52
CA THR A 36 -0.04 10.06 -11.53
C THR A 36 0.18 8.54 -11.61
N LEU A 37 0.70 8.08 -12.74
CA LEU A 37 1.16 6.68 -12.89
C LEU A 37 2.35 6.38 -11.98
N ASP A 38 3.23 7.36 -11.76
CA ASP A 38 4.41 7.19 -10.90
C ASP A 38 4.05 6.89 -9.43
N ALA A 39 2.84 7.27 -9.00
CA ALA A 39 2.38 7.03 -7.64
C ALA A 39 2.40 5.56 -7.23
N TRP A 40 2.15 4.64 -8.17
CA TRP A 40 2.24 3.20 -7.93
C TRP A 40 3.61 2.80 -7.41
N GLN A 41 4.65 3.10 -8.20
CA GLN A 41 6.01 2.69 -7.89
C GLN A 41 6.60 3.48 -6.72
N VAL A 42 6.34 4.79 -6.66
CA VAL A 42 6.89 5.64 -5.59
C VAL A 42 6.29 5.29 -4.23
N ALA A 43 4.98 5.08 -4.14
CA ALA A 43 4.36 4.66 -2.88
C ALA A 43 4.87 3.29 -2.43
N ASP A 44 4.97 2.33 -3.33
CA ASP A 44 5.49 0.99 -3.03
C ASP A 44 6.95 1.01 -2.56
N ASN A 45 7.81 1.77 -3.25
CA ASN A 45 9.22 1.93 -2.87
C ASN A 45 9.36 2.56 -1.48
N LEU A 46 8.61 3.62 -1.20
CA LEU A 46 8.65 4.31 0.09
C LEU A 46 8.11 3.44 1.23
N LEU A 47 7.16 2.53 0.95
CA LEU A 47 6.69 1.55 1.92
C LEU A 47 7.74 0.47 2.21
N HIS A 48 8.59 0.12 1.24
CA HIS A 48 9.70 -0.82 1.42
C HIS A 48 10.94 -0.19 2.06
N ASP A 49 11.15 1.11 1.87
CA ASP A 49 12.28 1.85 2.43
C ASP A 49 12.27 1.84 3.99
N PRO A 50 13.32 1.34 4.65
CA PRO A 50 13.42 1.34 6.11
C PRO A 50 13.65 2.74 6.72
N SER A 51 14.03 3.74 5.92
CA SER A 51 14.23 5.11 6.35
C SER A 51 12.94 5.96 6.36
N SER A 52 11.84 5.43 5.82
CA SER A 52 10.56 6.14 5.77
C SER A 52 9.96 6.35 7.16
N ASN A 53 9.60 7.60 7.46
CA ASN A 53 8.92 7.95 8.70
C ASN A 53 7.42 7.56 8.66
N LEU A 54 6.74 7.65 9.81
CA LEU A 54 5.34 7.23 9.92
C LEU A 54 4.39 7.98 8.98
N GLU A 55 4.59 9.29 8.80
CA GLU A 55 3.77 10.12 7.89
C GLU A 55 3.88 9.63 6.44
N THR A 56 5.10 9.35 6.00
CA THR A 56 5.38 8.76 4.67
C THR A 56 4.70 7.41 4.52
N LEU A 57 4.80 6.55 5.52
CA LEU A 57 4.16 5.22 5.50
C LEU A 57 2.64 5.33 5.45
N ILE A 58 2.04 6.23 6.22
CA ILE A 58 0.58 6.46 6.20
C ILE A 58 0.15 6.96 4.83
N PHE A 59 0.79 8.00 4.30
CA PHE A 59 0.46 8.57 3.00
C PHE A 59 0.60 7.54 1.86
N CYS A 60 1.71 6.82 1.82
CA CYS A 60 1.97 5.85 0.75
C CYS A 60 1.03 4.65 0.83
N SER A 61 0.72 4.16 2.03
CA SER A 61 -0.23 3.05 2.20
C SER A 61 -1.65 3.43 1.77
N GLN A 62 -2.11 4.64 2.09
CA GLN A 62 -3.39 5.17 1.62
C GLN A 62 -3.42 5.38 0.11
N THR A 63 -2.32 5.89 -0.46
CA THR A 63 -2.16 6.11 -1.89
C THR A 63 -2.25 4.78 -2.64
N LEU A 64 -1.48 3.78 -2.21
CA LEU A 64 -1.46 2.46 -2.85
C LEU A 64 -2.82 1.76 -2.73
N ARG A 65 -3.49 1.83 -1.57
CA ARG A 65 -4.87 1.35 -1.42
C ARG A 65 -5.81 2.02 -2.44
N SER A 66 -5.79 3.35 -2.51
CA SER A 66 -6.66 4.10 -3.43
C SER A 66 -6.40 3.73 -4.88
N LYS A 67 -5.11 3.61 -5.26
CA LYS A 67 -4.68 3.19 -6.58
C LYS A 67 -5.24 1.82 -6.95
N VAL A 68 -5.11 0.82 -6.07
CA VAL A 68 -5.69 -0.51 -6.29
C VAL A 68 -7.21 -0.47 -6.40
N GLN A 69 -7.90 0.32 -5.58
CA GLN A 69 -9.36 0.36 -5.58
C GLN A 69 -9.98 1.10 -6.77
N ARG A 70 -9.27 2.08 -7.35
CA ARG A 70 -9.88 3.05 -8.28
C ARG A 70 -9.21 3.12 -9.64
N ASP A 71 -7.92 2.83 -9.71
CA ASP A 71 -7.09 3.10 -10.88
C ASP A 71 -6.39 1.82 -11.34
N PHE A 72 -6.90 0.63 -10.99
CA PHE A 72 -6.25 -0.66 -11.29
C PHE A 72 -6.02 -0.86 -12.79
N GLU A 73 -6.91 -0.34 -13.64
CA GLU A 73 -6.81 -0.37 -15.09
C GLU A 73 -5.63 0.42 -15.66
N GLU A 74 -4.98 1.28 -14.88
CA GLU A 74 -3.71 1.92 -15.26
C GLU A 74 -2.58 0.89 -15.40
N LEU A 75 -2.68 -0.24 -14.70
CA LEU A 75 -1.64 -1.27 -14.69
C LEU A 75 -1.71 -2.14 -15.95
N PRO A 76 -0.54 -2.46 -16.55
CA PRO A 76 -0.47 -3.52 -17.55
C PRO A 76 -1.00 -4.85 -16.99
N ALA A 77 -1.61 -5.68 -17.85
CA ALA A 77 -2.18 -6.97 -17.45
C ALA A 77 -1.17 -7.95 -16.80
N THR A 78 0.14 -7.69 -16.91
CA THR A 78 1.21 -8.49 -16.29
C THR A 78 1.69 -7.93 -14.95
N ALA A 79 1.34 -6.70 -14.59
CA ALA A 79 1.89 -6.00 -13.43
C ALA A 79 1.21 -6.38 -12.10
N PHE A 80 0.04 -7.02 -12.14
CA PHE A 80 -0.66 -7.41 -10.91
C PHE A 80 0.09 -8.47 -10.10
N ARG A 81 0.85 -9.38 -10.73
CA ARG A 81 1.61 -10.42 -10.01
C ARG A 81 2.73 -9.81 -9.15
N PRO A 82 3.62 -8.95 -9.70
CA PRO A 82 4.58 -8.20 -8.87
C PRO A 82 3.91 -7.37 -7.77
N LEU A 83 2.79 -6.70 -8.07
CA LEU A 83 2.06 -5.90 -7.08
C LEU A 83 1.53 -6.78 -5.93
N ARG A 84 0.94 -7.93 -6.24
CA ARG A 84 0.47 -8.90 -5.24
C ARG A 84 1.61 -9.34 -4.32
N ASP A 85 2.74 -9.72 -4.90
CA ASP A 85 3.91 -10.18 -4.15
C ASP A 85 4.46 -9.04 -3.26
N SER A 86 4.48 -7.82 -3.78
CA SER A 86 4.87 -6.61 -3.05
C SER A 86 3.94 -6.34 -1.85
N LEU A 87 2.62 -6.33 -2.07
CA LEU A 87 1.64 -6.11 -1.01
C LEU A 87 1.69 -7.22 0.06
N ASN A 88 1.94 -8.48 -0.32
CA ASN A 88 2.15 -9.56 0.65
C ASN A 88 3.41 -9.30 1.51
N ASN A 89 4.52 -8.91 0.89
CA ASN A 89 5.73 -8.54 1.61
C ASN A 89 5.49 -7.36 2.56
N LEU A 90 4.70 -6.38 2.16
CA LEU A 90 4.30 -5.26 3.02
C LEU A 90 3.40 -5.71 4.18
N LEU A 91 2.48 -6.63 3.97
CA LEU A 91 1.63 -7.19 5.02
C LEU A 91 2.47 -7.90 6.09
N LYS A 92 3.47 -8.68 5.65
CA LYS A 92 4.47 -9.32 6.53
C LYS A 92 5.34 -8.27 7.23
N LYS A 93 5.86 -7.28 6.50
CA LYS A 93 6.68 -6.19 7.06
C LYS A 93 5.94 -5.44 8.17
N PHE A 94 4.66 -5.12 7.96
CA PHE A 94 3.87 -4.30 8.87
C PHE A 94 3.00 -5.11 9.84
N HIS A 95 3.13 -6.44 9.95
CA HIS A 95 2.33 -7.26 10.87
C HIS A 95 2.34 -6.74 12.33
N LYS A 96 3.49 -6.24 12.81
CA LYS A 96 3.68 -5.55 14.11
C LYS A 96 3.85 -4.03 13.98
N GLY A 97 3.64 -3.49 12.79
CA GLY A 97 3.75 -2.07 12.48
C GLY A 97 2.57 -1.25 12.99
N HIS A 98 2.56 0.04 12.63
CA HIS A 98 1.50 0.95 13.02
C HIS A 98 0.14 0.47 12.46
N PRO A 99 -0.92 0.34 13.28
CA PRO A 99 -2.20 -0.24 12.86
C PRO A 99 -2.78 0.42 11.61
N LYS A 100 -2.79 1.76 11.55
CA LYS A 100 -3.28 2.48 10.36
C LYS A 100 -2.59 2.03 9.07
N VAL A 101 -1.27 1.84 9.07
CA VAL A 101 -0.53 1.42 7.86
C VAL A 101 -0.93 -0.02 7.51
N ARG A 102 -0.95 -0.91 8.49
CA ARG A 102 -1.33 -2.32 8.31
C ARG A 102 -2.74 -2.45 7.73
N THR A 103 -3.73 -1.72 8.26
CA THR A 103 -5.10 -1.72 7.75
C THR A 103 -5.17 -1.28 6.29
N GLN A 104 -4.44 -0.23 5.91
CA GLN A 104 -4.44 0.24 4.52
C GLN A 104 -3.85 -0.80 3.56
N ILE A 105 -2.77 -1.47 3.96
CA ILE A 105 -2.19 -2.57 3.18
C ILE A 105 -3.17 -3.76 3.09
N SER A 106 -3.81 -4.14 4.20
CA SER A 106 -4.85 -5.19 4.19
C SER A 106 -5.98 -4.85 3.22
N ILE A 107 -6.50 -3.63 3.23
CA ILE A 107 -7.55 -3.21 2.29
C ILE A 107 -7.04 -3.20 0.85
N ALA A 108 -5.78 -2.80 0.62
CA ALA A 108 -5.18 -2.85 -0.72
C ALA A 108 -5.10 -4.30 -1.25
N VAL A 109 -4.71 -5.27 -0.40
CA VAL A 109 -4.71 -6.70 -0.78
C VAL A 109 -6.12 -7.21 -1.04
N ALA A 110 -7.09 -6.86 -0.18
CA ALA A 110 -8.48 -7.22 -0.37
C ALA A 110 -9.05 -6.68 -1.70
N ALA A 111 -8.78 -5.40 -2.00
CA ALA A 111 -9.18 -4.78 -3.26
C ALA A 111 -8.53 -5.48 -4.46
N LEU A 112 -7.23 -5.81 -4.37
CA LEU A 112 -6.54 -6.55 -5.42
C LEU A 112 -7.20 -7.91 -5.70
N ALA A 113 -7.70 -8.59 -4.66
CA ALA A 113 -8.38 -9.87 -4.78
C ALA A 113 -9.67 -9.80 -5.61
N VAL A 114 -10.31 -8.62 -5.69
CA VAL A 114 -11.49 -8.38 -6.52
C VAL A 114 -11.11 -8.27 -8.00
N HIS A 115 -9.95 -7.70 -8.30
CA HIS A 115 -9.47 -7.49 -9.66
C HIS A 115 -8.76 -8.71 -10.27
N VAL A 116 -8.18 -9.56 -9.43
CA VAL A 116 -7.33 -10.69 -9.86
C VAL A 116 -8.13 -12.00 -9.86
N PRO A 117 -8.04 -12.82 -10.93
CA PRO A 117 -8.69 -14.13 -10.98
C PRO A 117 -8.35 -15.01 -9.79
N ALA A 118 -9.32 -15.81 -9.32
CA ALA A 118 -9.10 -16.69 -8.17
C ALA A 118 -7.94 -17.69 -8.38
N GLU A 119 -7.75 -18.17 -9.61
CA GLU A 119 -6.64 -19.06 -10.01
C GLU A 119 -5.26 -18.43 -9.81
N ASP A 120 -5.17 -17.10 -9.91
CA ASP A 120 -3.94 -16.37 -9.64
C ASP A 120 -3.64 -16.27 -8.15
N TRP A 121 -4.57 -16.61 -7.27
CA TRP A 121 -4.31 -16.85 -5.85
C TRP A 121 -4.07 -18.33 -5.54
N GLY A 122 -4.05 -19.20 -6.55
CA GLY A 122 -3.89 -20.64 -6.42
C GLY A 122 -5.21 -21.41 -6.30
N ASP A 123 -5.11 -22.74 -6.22
CA ASP A 123 -6.24 -23.67 -6.25
C ASP A 123 -7.16 -23.53 -5.02
N GLY A 124 -8.05 -22.55 -5.00
CA GLY A 124 -8.92 -22.24 -3.86
C GLY A 124 -9.03 -20.75 -3.53
N GLY A 125 -8.44 -19.87 -4.36
CA GLY A 125 -8.57 -18.43 -4.21
C GLY A 125 -7.83 -17.87 -3.00
N ILE A 126 -8.05 -16.58 -2.74
CA ILE A 126 -7.34 -15.82 -1.70
C ILE A 126 -7.50 -16.39 -0.29
N VAL A 127 -8.65 -17.00 0.04
CA VAL A 127 -8.89 -17.55 1.39
C VAL A 127 -8.00 -18.77 1.65
N LYS A 128 -7.86 -19.67 0.66
CA LYS A 128 -6.94 -20.81 0.79
C LYS A 128 -5.49 -20.33 0.83
N TRP A 129 -5.14 -19.37 -0.03
CA TRP A 129 -3.82 -18.76 -0.02
C TRP A 129 -3.47 -18.15 1.35
N LEU A 130 -4.40 -17.43 1.98
CA LEU A 130 -4.20 -16.87 3.32
C LEU A 130 -3.97 -17.94 4.38
N ARG A 131 -4.70 -19.06 4.32
CA ARG A 131 -4.45 -20.21 5.20
C ARG A 131 -3.03 -20.73 5.00
N ASP A 132 -2.62 -20.96 3.76
CA ASP A 132 -1.30 -21.51 3.44
C ASP A 132 -0.16 -20.55 3.87
N GLU A 133 -0.37 -19.24 3.75
CA GLU A 133 0.56 -18.22 4.25
C GLU A 133 0.65 -18.19 5.78
N MET A 134 -0.48 -18.35 6.49
CA MET A 134 -0.52 -18.43 7.95
C MET A 134 0.16 -19.70 8.47
N ASP A 135 -0.05 -20.84 7.81
CA ASP A 135 0.59 -22.11 8.15
C ASP A 135 2.11 -22.05 7.95
N SER A 136 2.54 -21.39 6.88
CA SER A 136 3.96 -21.27 6.53
C SER A 136 4.70 -20.18 7.30
N ASN A 137 4.00 -19.14 7.76
CA ASN A 137 4.58 -17.97 8.42
C ASN A 137 3.76 -17.57 9.67
N PRO A 138 3.75 -18.41 10.72
CA PRO A 138 2.89 -18.21 11.89
C PRO A 138 3.16 -16.90 12.64
N GLU A 139 4.36 -16.33 12.52
CA GLU A 139 4.73 -15.05 13.11
C GLU A 139 3.93 -13.86 12.56
N TYR A 140 3.41 -13.97 11.33
CA TYR A 140 2.68 -12.91 10.63
C TYR A 140 1.16 -13.06 10.73
N ILE A 141 0.65 -14.07 11.45
CA ILE A 141 -0.78 -14.33 11.66
C ILE A 141 -1.59 -13.06 12.00
N PRO A 142 -1.16 -12.17 12.92
CA PRO A 142 -1.92 -10.96 13.21
C PRO A 142 -2.19 -10.06 11.99
N GLY A 143 -1.24 -9.98 11.05
CA GLY A 143 -1.44 -9.24 9.80
C GLY A 143 -2.43 -9.91 8.87
N PHE A 144 -2.34 -11.25 8.74
CA PHE A 144 -3.27 -12.03 7.93
C PHE A 144 -4.70 -12.04 8.48
N LEU A 145 -4.87 -12.04 9.81
CA LEU A 145 -6.19 -11.94 10.45
C LEU A 145 -6.86 -10.59 10.18
N GLU A 146 -6.08 -9.50 10.13
CA GLU A 146 -6.61 -8.19 9.77
C GLU A 146 -7.07 -8.16 8.31
N LEU A 147 -6.30 -8.78 7.40
CA LEU A 147 -6.73 -8.97 6.01
C LEU A 147 -8.03 -9.79 5.93
N LEU A 148 -8.15 -10.90 6.66
CA LEU A 148 -9.40 -11.67 6.70
C LEU A 148 -10.61 -10.88 7.22
N THR A 149 -10.37 -9.90 8.09
CA THR A 149 -11.42 -9.05 8.64
C THR A 149 -11.96 -8.06 7.59
N VAL A 150 -11.07 -7.48 6.79
CA VAL A 150 -11.46 -6.48 5.76
C VAL A 150 -11.80 -7.08 4.41
N LEU A 151 -11.44 -8.34 4.15
CA LEU A 151 -11.71 -9.02 2.89
C LEU A 151 -13.21 -9.11 2.49
N PRO A 152 -14.16 -9.36 3.41
CA PRO A 152 -15.58 -9.42 3.05
C PRO A 152 -16.29 -8.05 3.02
N GLU A 153 -15.63 -6.96 3.42
CA GLU A 153 -16.20 -5.60 3.46
C GLU A 153 -16.24 -4.94 2.08
#